data_AF-A0A432JHN4-F1
#
_entry.id   AF-A0A432JHN4-F1
#
_cell.length_a   1.000
_cell.length_b   1.000
_cell.length_c   1.000
_cell.angle_alpha   90.00
_cell.angle_beta   90.00
_cell.angle_gamma   90.00
#
_symmetry.space_group_name_H-M   'P 1'
#
loop_
_entity.id
_entity.type
_entity.pdbx_description
1 polymer ?
#
loop_
_entity_poly.entity_id
_entity_poly.type
_entity_poly.pdbx_seq_one_letter_code
_entity_poly.pdbx_strand_id
1 'polypeptide(L)'
;MESLGIPRDDIVYALGRLENEGVVLRGSFRTEVEEEEFCYRRILSRIHRSTIDTLRREVEPVPPSAFMRFLLCWQHVDPAVRLRGEGGLLAAIEQLQGFESASGAIEEEVLLSRVSDYDPVMLDRLCLGGEVLWGRVSLQTDGDQNGGPPPLGRSSFSRATPITMVLRDSLDWILGPNGQDAEGLTGAAKEVVEALSRRGASFLSDIVSATQRLPSDIEEALWTLAASGRVTVDGVEALRQRLGGTARRPRRNGRDNRGNRRSGLDRRRGYSRWSLLESFDPVDDRSEPIARQLLDRYGVIFPELLARDALTYRWRDLVRVLRRLEARGEIRGGRFVSGFIGEQFALPEAVELLRKTRNADPDGSFIALSACDPLNLAGIISPGHRVPSVVRNRLVVRDGLPIASMENGSIVELANVDPEIMDQAKIALSVPISHAGDPMDRPDLVSV
;
A
#
# COMPACT_ATOMS: atom_id res chain seq x y z
N MET A 1 34.39 3.21 -43.55
CA MET A 1 34.30 4.40 -44.43
C MET A 1 35.06 4.23 -45.75
N GLU A 2 36.10 3.39 -45.83
CA GLU A 2 36.75 3.06 -47.13
C GLU A 2 35.97 2.06 -48.00
N SER A 3 34.98 1.34 -47.46
CA SER A 3 34.31 0.24 -48.17
C SER A 3 33.21 0.67 -49.14
N LEU A 4 32.71 1.92 -49.06
CA LEU A 4 31.55 2.38 -49.86
C LEU A 4 31.92 3.41 -50.94
N GLY A 5 33.10 4.06 -50.86
CA GLY A 5 33.54 5.04 -51.86
C GLY A 5 32.69 6.33 -51.94
N ILE A 6 31.89 6.63 -50.90
CA ILE A 6 30.99 7.81 -50.84
C ILE A 6 31.60 8.87 -49.89
N PRO A 7 31.52 10.18 -50.20
CA PRO A 7 31.93 11.25 -49.29
C PRO A 7 31.22 11.19 -47.93
N ARG A 8 31.92 11.53 -46.85
CA ARG A 8 31.41 11.44 -45.47
C ARG A 8 30.13 12.26 -45.27
N ASP A 9 30.07 13.46 -45.85
CA ASP A 9 28.94 14.37 -45.68
C ASP A 9 27.65 13.81 -46.30
N ASP A 10 27.77 13.13 -47.45
CA ASP A 10 26.64 12.45 -48.10
C ASP A 10 26.14 11.26 -47.28
N ILE A 11 27.04 10.53 -46.62
CA ILE A 11 26.70 9.42 -45.72
C ILE A 11 25.93 9.94 -44.50
N VAL A 12 26.42 11.00 -43.85
CA VAL A 12 25.77 11.62 -42.69
C VAL A 12 24.39 12.19 -43.07
N TYR A 13 24.29 12.85 -44.23
CA TYR A 13 23.01 13.35 -44.74
C TYR A 13 22.01 12.22 -45.01
N ALA A 14 22.45 11.14 -45.66
CA ALA A 14 21.60 9.97 -45.92
C ALA A 14 21.17 9.26 -44.62
N LEU A 15 22.07 9.13 -43.64
CA LEU A 15 21.76 8.57 -42.32
C LEU A 15 20.78 9.47 -41.54
N GLY A 16 20.91 10.79 -41.62
CA GLY A 16 19.94 11.74 -41.04
C GLY A 16 18.56 11.63 -41.69
N ARG A 17 18.48 11.37 -43.01
CA ARG A 17 17.20 11.07 -43.66
C ARG A 17 16.59 9.76 -43.16
N LEU A 18 17.41 8.70 -43.04
CA LEU A 18 16.96 7.40 -42.53
C LEU A 18 16.57 7.46 -41.05
N GLU A 19 17.19 8.33 -40.26
CA GLU A 19 16.80 8.65 -38.89
C GLU A 19 15.42 9.33 -38.85
N ASN A 20 15.18 10.34 -39.70
CA ASN A 20 13.87 10.99 -39.85
C ASN A 20 12.77 10.03 -40.34
N GLU A 21 13.13 9.07 -41.20
CA GLU A 21 12.23 7.99 -41.64
C GLU A 21 12.05 6.89 -40.56
N GLY A 22 12.78 6.96 -39.44
CA GLY A 22 12.69 6.03 -38.30
C GLY A 22 13.35 4.66 -38.53
N VAL A 23 14.15 4.53 -39.60
CA VAL A 23 14.81 3.29 -40.01
C VAL A 23 16.05 3.01 -39.17
N VAL A 24 16.77 4.07 -38.79
CA VAL A 24 18.04 4.02 -38.06
C VAL A 24 17.92 4.88 -36.80
N LEU A 25 18.60 4.48 -35.74
CA LEU A 25 18.73 5.24 -34.49
C LEU A 25 20.18 5.69 -34.34
N ARG A 26 20.36 6.94 -33.90
CA ARG A 26 21.65 7.49 -33.54
C ARG A 26 21.87 7.39 -32.03
N GLY A 27 23.07 7.03 -31.60
CA GLY A 27 23.44 6.94 -30.19
C GLY A 27 24.77 6.23 -29.97
N SER A 28 25.16 6.01 -28.72
CA SER A 28 26.28 5.13 -28.38
C SER A 28 25.72 3.75 -28.05
N PHE A 29 26.07 2.73 -28.83
CA PHE A 29 25.61 1.35 -28.63
C PHE A 29 26.71 0.41 -28.14
N ARG A 30 27.96 0.87 -28.15
CA ARG A 30 29.15 0.15 -27.66
C ARG A 30 29.87 0.97 -26.60
N THR A 31 30.14 0.35 -25.46
CA THR A 31 30.81 0.97 -24.30
C THR A 31 32.24 1.47 -24.58
N GLU A 32 32.85 0.99 -25.66
CA GLU A 32 34.24 1.29 -26.06
C GLU A 32 34.35 2.46 -27.06
N VAL A 33 33.22 3.03 -27.50
CA VAL A 33 33.18 4.03 -28.57
C VAL A 33 32.43 5.27 -28.10
N GLU A 34 33.13 6.41 -28.04
CA GLU A 34 32.53 7.72 -27.74
C GLU A 34 31.93 8.41 -28.98
N GLU A 35 32.22 7.91 -30.19
CA GLU A 35 31.65 8.44 -31.43
C GLU A 35 30.15 8.12 -31.57
N GLU A 36 29.40 9.03 -32.19
CA GLU A 36 27.98 8.79 -32.50
C GLU A 36 27.85 7.64 -33.53
N GLU A 37 27.12 6.60 -33.13
CA GLU A 37 26.87 5.44 -33.96
C GLU A 37 25.45 5.46 -34.52
N PHE A 38 25.27 4.84 -35.68
CA PHE A 38 23.98 4.66 -36.32
C PHE A 38 23.65 3.18 -36.39
N CYS A 39 22.53 2.76 -35.80
CA CYS A 39 22.10 1.36 -35.78
C CYS A 39 20.71 1.18 -36.38
N TYR A 40 20.54 0.13 -37.19
CA TYR A 40 19.24 -0.19 -37.76
C TYR A 40 18.24 -0.56 -36.67
N ARG A 41 17.12 0.17 -36.61
CA ARG A 41 16.16 0.07 -35.50
C ARG A 41 15.67 -1.35 -35.25
N ARG A 42 15.37 -2.11 -36.31
CA ARG A 42 14.86 -3.50 -36.15
C ARG A 42 15.94 -4.46 -35.65
N ILE A 43 17.22 -4.26 -35.99
CA ILE A 43 18.32 -5.10 -35.49
C ILE A 43 18.49 -4.82 -34.00
N LEU A 44 18.53 -3.55 -33.60
CA LEU A 44 18.63 -3.17 -32.18
C LEU A 44 17.44 -3.72 -31.38
N SER A 45 16.21 -3.58 -31.87
CA SER A 45 15.02 -4.17 -31.24
C SER A 45 15.10 -5.70 -31.12
N ARG A 46 15.66 -6.38 -32.14
CA ARG A 46 15.84 -7.85 -32.11
C ARG A 46 16.90 -8.28 -31.09
N ILE A 47 18.04 -7.59 -31.04
CA ILE A 47 19.10 -7.84 -30.05
C ILE A 47 18.52 -7.64 -28.65
N HIS A 48 17.90 -6.49 -28.42
CA HIS A 48 17.29 -6.16 -27.12
C HIS A 48 16.25 -7.19 -26.68
N ARG A 49 15.34 -7.60 -27.57
CA ARG A 49 14.37 -8.67 -27.28
C ARG A 49 15.04 -10.00 -26.98
N SER A 50 16.09 -10.38 -27.73
CA SER A 50 16.85 -11.60 -27.47
C SER A 50 17.56 -11.55 -26.12
N THR A 51 18.12 -10.40 -25.73
CA THR A 51 18.75 -10.21 -24.42
C THR A 51 17.73 -10.36 -23.30
N ILE A 52 16.56 -9.74 -23.42
CA ILE A 52 15.45 -9.88 -22.47
C ILE A 52 15.00 -11.35 -22.37
N ASP A 53 14.80 -12.01 -23.51
CA ASP A 53 14.37 -13.42 -23.54
C ASP A 53 15.41 -14.36 -22.89
N THR A 54 16.70 -14.07 -23.01
CA THR A 54 17.77 -14.81 -22.31
C THR A 54 17.69 -14.56 -20.80
N LEU A 55 17.63 -13.29 -20.37
CA LEU A 55 17.54 -12.94 -18.94
C LEU A 55 16.29 -13.55 -18.27
N ARG A 56 15.16 -13.59 -18.98
CA ARG A 56 13.92 -14.26 -18.52
C ARG A 56 14.10 -15.75 -18.25
N ARG A 57 14.96 -16.43 -19.02
CA ARG A 57 15.24 -17.88 -18.89
C ARG A 57 16.22 -18.19 -17.77
N GLU A 58 17.06 -17.24 -17.38
CA GLU A 58 18.02 -17.37 -16.28
C GLU A 58 17.35 -17.25 -14.89
N VAL A 59 16.07 -16.88 -14.84
CA VAL A 59 15.30 -16.80 -13.59
C VAL A 59 14.94 -18.20 -13.11
N GLU A 60 15.53 -18.61 -11.99
CA GLU A 60 15.15 -19.82 -11.28
C GLU A 60 14.00 -19.52 -10.29
N PRO A 61 12.81 -20.12 -10.49
CA PRO A 61 11.63 -19.82 -9.68
C PRO A 61 11.74 -20.37 -8.25
N VAL A 62 11.19 -19.63 -7.29
CA VAL A 62 11.12 -20.03 -5.88
C VAL A 62 9.73 -20.58 -5.52
N PRO A 63 9.61 -21.47 -4.51
CA PRO A 63 8.30 -21.91 -4.04
C PRO A 63 7.52 -20.77 -3.35
N PRO A 64 6.18 -20.83 -3.28
CA PRO A 64 5.36 -19.80 -2.64
C PRO A 64 5.72 -19.52 -1.17
N SER A 65 6.20 -20.53 -0.42
CA SER A 65 6.68 -20.34 0.96
C SER A 65 7.94 -19.46 1.03
N ALA A 66 8.90 -19.68 0.13
CA ALA A 66 10.09 -18.82 0.04
C ALA A 66 9.71 -17.39 -0.40
N PHE A 67 8.74 -17.24 -1.30
CA PHE A 67 8.21 -15.94 -1.67
C PHE A 67 7.52 -15.23 -0.49
N MET A 68 6.76 -15.96 0.33
CA MET A 68 6.14 -15.40 1.53
C MET A 68 7.19 -14.97 2.57
N ARG A 69 8.25 -15.76 2.80
CA ARG A 69 9.41 -15.34 3.63
C ARG A 69 10.04 -14.05 3.09
N PHE A 70 10.21 -13.97 1.78
CA PHE A 70 10.72 -12.77 1.13
C PHE A 70 9.81 -11.57 1.40
N LEU A 71 8.49 -11.71 1.25
CA LEU A 71 7.53 -10.63 1.49
C LEU A 71 7.51 -10.15 2.94
N LEU A 72 7.66 -11.06 3.91
CA LEU A 72 7.76 -10.73 5.34
C LEU A 72 8.96 -9.82 5.62
N CYS A 73 10.10 -10.07 4.95
CA CYS A 73 11.26 -9.19 5.02
C CYS A 73 11.08 -7.90 4.19
N TRP A 74 10.58 -8.02 2.96
CA TRP A 74 10.42 -6.91 2.01
C TRP A 74 9.48 -5.83 2.53
N GLN A 75 8.42 -6.20 3.25
CA GLN A 75 7.49 -5.27 3.88
C GLN A 75 7.77 -5.04 5.37
N HIS A 76 8.97 -5.36 5.84
CA HIS A 76 9.45 -5.04 7.19
C HIS A 76 8.65 -5.64 8.35
N VAL A 77 7.89 -6.71 8.12
CA VAL A 77 7.12 -7.37 9.19
C VAL A 77 7.98 -8.33 10.00
N ASP A 78 8.97 -8.94 9.33
CA ASP A 78 9.98 -9.76 9.98
C ASP A 78 10.74 -8.92 11.04
N PRO A 79 10.83 -9.39 12.30
CA PRO A 79 11.48 -8.66 13.39
C PRO A 79 12.92 -8.21 13.10
N ALA A 80 13.67 -8.95 12.25
CA ALA A 80 15.05 -8.65 11.93
C ALA A 80 15.22 -7.39 11.06
N VAL A 81 14.18 -6.98 10.33
CA VAL A 81 14.23 -5.87 9.36
C VAL A 81 13.16 -4.80 9.59
N ARG A 82 12.55 -4.78 10.78
CA ARG A 82 11.62 -3.72 11.17
C ARG A 82 12.27 -2.34 11.10
N LEU A 83 11.49 -1.39 10.62
CA LEU A 83 11.89 0.01 10.52
C LEU A 83 11.89 0.68 11.88
N ARG A 84 12.49 1.87 11.94
CA ARG A 84 12.60 2.69 13.16
C ARG A 84 12.33 4.17 12.91
N GLY A 85 11.74 4.80 13.90
CA GLY A 85 11.45 6.24 13.92
C GLY A 85 10.48 6.70 12.84
N GLU A 86 10.34 8.02 12.76
CA GLU A 86 9.37 8.70 11.88
C GLU A 86 9.67 8.47 10.38
N GLY A 87 10.94 8.51 9.98
CA GLY A 87 11.32 8.19 8.59
C GLY A 87 11.05 6.74 8.20
N GLY A 88 11.20 5.80 9.14
CA GLY A 88 10.80 4.41 8.94
C GLY A 88 9.29 4.24 8.79
N LEU A 89 8.50 4.97 9.58
CA LEU A 89 7.05 5.00 9.43
C LEU A 89 6.64 5.57 8.06
N LEU A 90 7.26 6.66 7.62
CA LEU A 90 7.00 7.25 6.30
C LEU A 90 7.31 6.26 5.18
N ALA A 91 8.46 5.57 5.22
CA ALA A 91 8.82 4.55 4.24
C ALA A 91 7.83 3.36 4.21
N ALA A 92 7.33 2.92 5.38
CA ALA A 92 6.29 1.90 5.43
C ALA A 92 4.97 2.39 4.80
N ILE A 93 4.59 3.65 5.03
CA ILE A 93 3.39 4.23 4.42
C ILE A 93 3.57 4.37 2.90
N GLU A 94 4.72 4.85 2.44
CA GLU A 94 5.07 4.97 1.03
C GLU A 94 5.01 3.62 0.31
N GLN A 95 5.49 2.55 0.93
CA GLN A 95 5.42 1.21 0.38
C GLN A 95 3.97 0.66 0.33
N LEU A 96 3.13 1.03 1.31
CA LEU A 96 1.77 0.50 1.44
C LEU A 96 0.67 1.36 0.81
N GLN A 97 0.97 2.62 0.44
CA GLN A 97 -0.04 3.57 -0.04
C GLN A 97 -0.85 3.01 -1.21
N GLY A 98 -2.16 3.29 -1.20
CA GLY A 98 -3.11 2.75 -2.17
C GLY A 98 -3.68 1.38 -1.79
N PHE A 99 -3.09 0.63 -0.85
CA PHE A 99 -3.75 -0.53 -0.26
C PHE A 99 -4.75 -0.07 0.80
N GLU A 100 -6.01 -0.51 0.68
CA GLU A 100 -7.05 -0.21 1.66
C GLU A 100 -7.14 -1.30 2.73
N SER A 101 -6.87 -0.89 3.97
CA SER A 101 -7.05 -1.73 5.16
C SER A 101 -8.21 -1.20 6.00
N ALA A 102 -8.70 -2.03 6.93
CA ALA A 102 -9.74 -1.59 7.84
C ALA A 102 -9.20 -0.46 8.74
N SER A 103 -9.98 0.61 8.90
CA SER A 103 -9.58 1.79 9.69
C SER A 103 -9.16 1.47 11.12
N GLY A 104 -9.75 0.44 11.73
CA GLY A 104 -9.39 -0.05 13.05
C GLY A 104 -8.18 -0.98 13.10
N ALA A 105 -7.56 -1.32 11.97
CA ALA A 105 -6.40 -2.21 11.89
C ALA A 105 -5.16 -1.53 11.28
N ILE A 106 -5.35 -0.50 10.44
CA ILE A 106 -4.25 0.14 9.72
C ILE A 106 -3.14 0.66 10.65
N GLU A 107 -3.50 1.34 11.74
CA GLU A 107 -2.53 1.84 12.71
C GLU A 107 -2.06 0.75 13.68
N GLU A 108 -3.02 0.08 14.35
CA GLU A 108 -2.75 -0.81 15.49
C GLU A 108 -2.19 -2.17 15.09
N GLU A 109 -2.38 -2.61 13.85
CA GLU A 109 -2.02 -3.96 13.40
C GLU A 109 -1.10 -3.95 12.15
N VAL A 110 -1.30 -3.03 11.20
CA VAL A 110 -0.52 -2.98 9.94
C VAL A 110 0.74 -2.12 10.08
N LEU A 111 0.63 -0.87 10.51
CA LEU A 111 1.82 0.01 10.64
C LEU A 111 2.70 -0.40 11.83
N LEU A 112 2.07 -0.75 12.97
CA LEU A 112 2.79 -1.15 14.17
C LEU A 112 3.65 -2.42 13.95
N SER A 113 3.22 -3.36 13.11
CA SER A 113 4.00 -4.57 12.83
C SER A 113 5.29 -4.32 12.03
N ARG A 114 5.42 -3.13 11.41
CA ARG A 114 6.54 -2.74 10.55
C ARG A 114 7.54 -1.78 11.22
N VAL A 115 7.12 -1.09 12.27
CA VAL A 115 7.94 -0.08 12.98
C VAL A 115 8.15 -0.50 14.43
N SER A 116 9.39 -0.79 14.79
CA SER A 116 9.73 -1.39 16.10
C SER A 116 9.55 -0.45 17.30
N ASP A 117 9.73 0.85 17.12
CA ASP A 117 9.61 1.89 18.15
C ASP A 117 8.39 2.81 17.90
N TYR A 118 7.33 2.27 17.31
CA TYR A 118 6.14 3.04 16.93
C TYR A 118 5.54 3.82 18.11
N ASP A 119 5.44 5.14 17.96
CA ASP A 119 4.67 6.04 18.84
C ASP A 119 3.57 6.73 18.01
N PRO A 120 2.30 6.72 18.45
CA PRO A 120 1.20 7.43 17.78
C PRO A 120 1.50 8.90 17.43
N VAL A 121 2.37 9.57 18.19
CA VAL A 121 2.81 10.94 17.93
C VAL A 121 3.57 11.07 16.61
N MET A 122 4.28 10.04 16.16
CA MET A 122 4.99 10.05 14.87
C MET A 122 3.99 10.21 13.72
N LEU A 123 2.92 9.39 13.72
CA LEU A 123 1.89 9.48 12.69
C LEU A 123 1.13 10.82 12.76
N ASP A 124 0.85 11.32 13.97
CA ASP A 124 0.21 12.63 14.13
C ASP A 124 1.07 13.76 13.55
N ARG A 125 2.40 13.71 13.71
CA ARG A 125 3.31 14.69 13.11
C ARG A 125 3.34 14.62 11.59
N LEU A 126 3.42 13.42 11.01
CA LEU A 126 3.38 13.24 9.56
C LEU A 126 2.08 13.78 8.96
N CYS A 127 0.95 13.55 9.62
CA CYS A 127 -0.35 14.06 9.15
C CYS A 127 -0.52 15.57 9.34
N LEU A 128 -0.15 16.11 10.51
CA LEU A 128 -0.23 17.55 10.77
C LEU A 128 0.81 18.36 9.97
N GLY A 129 1.97 17.76 9.66
CA GLY A 129 2.99 18.30 8.77
C GLY A 129 2.56 18.30 7.31
N GLY A 130 1.48 17.58 6.98
CA GLY A 130 0.93 17.50 5.62
C GLY A 130 1.65 16.52 4.72
N GLU A 131 2.58 15.71 5.23
CA GLU A 131 3.30 14.69 4.46
C GLU A 131 2.41 13.49 4.14
N VAL A 132 1.60 13.07 5.12
CA VAL A 132 0.70 11.92 5.01
C VAL A 132 -0.74 12.37 5.18
N LEU A 133 -1.64 11.81 4.40
CA LEU A 133 -3.08 11.90 4.62
C LEU A 133 -3.70 10.50 4.66
N TRP A 134 -4.94 10.41 5.11
CA TRP A 134 -5.69 9.17 5.08
C TRP A 134 -7.02 9.38 4.36
N GLY A 135 -7.56 8.31 3.80
CA GLY A 135 -8.83 8.40 3.09
C GLY A 135 -9.21 7.09 2.46
N ARG A 136 -10.33 7.09 1.74
CA ARG A 136 -10.79 5.94 0.96
C ARG A 136 -10.72 6.28 -0.52
N VAL A 137 -10.15 5.37 -1.31
CA VAL A 137 -9.85 5.52 -2.74
C VAL A 137 -10.71 4.60 -3.61
N SER A 138 -11.17 3.45 -3.09
CA SER A 138 -11.91 2.41 -3.85
C SER A 138 -13.25 2.90 -4.43
N LEU A 139 -14.03 3.64 -3.64
CA LEU A 139 -15.38 4.08 -4.04
C LEU A 139 -15.38 5.18 -5.12
N GLN A 140 -14.23 5.81 -5.37
CA GLN A 140 -14.09 6.77 -6.48
C GLN A 140 -13.86 6.06 -7.83
N THR A 141 -13.62 4.73 -7.82
CA THR A 141 -13.20 3.98 -9.02
C THR A 141 -14.28 3.03 -9.56
N ASP A 142 -15.31 2.72 -8.76
CA ASP A 142 -16.41 1.80 -9.13
C ASP A 142 -17.47 2.41 -10.07
N GLY A 143 -17.38 3.71 -10.38
CA GLY A 143 -18.33 4.40 -11.25
C GLY A 143 -18.42 3.87 -12.68
N ASP A 144 -17.45 3.04 -13.12
CA ASP A 144 -17.30 2.69 -14.54
C ASP A 144 -17.50 1.20 -14.87
N GLN A 145 -17.74 0.31 -13.89
CA GLN A 145 -17.84 -1.13 -14.17
C GLN A 145 -19.18 -1.79 -13.85
N ASN A 146 -20.10 -1.14 -13.14
CA ASN A 146 -21.52 -1.53 -13.08
C ASN A 146 -22.37 -0.29 -12.82
N GLY A 147 -23.27 0.02 -13.75
CA GLY A 147 -24.04 1.27 -13.77
C GLY A 147 -24.66 1.67 -12.43
N GLY A 148 -24.35 2.89 -12.03
CA GLY A 148 -24.96 3.62 -10.91
C GLY A 148 -24.02 3.75 -9.71
N PRO A 149 -23.78 4.96 -9.18
CA PRO A 149 -23.09 5.10 -7.91
C PRO A 149 -23.85 4.28 -6.85
N PRO A 150 -23.17 3.48 -6.01
CA PRO A 150 -23.86 2.83 -4.90
C PRO A 150 -24.58 3.93 -4.12
N PRO A 151 -25.87 3.76 -3.78
CA PRO A 151 -26.56 4.75 -2.97
C PRO A 151 -25.71 5.01 -1.73
N LEU A 152 -25.61 6.26 -1.27
CA LEU A 152 -25.09 6.58 0.08
C LEU A 152 -26.04 5.97 1.12
N GLY A 153 -26.09 4.65 1.19
CA GLY A 153 -26.90 3.88 2.09
C GLY A 153 -26.18 3.83 3.42
N ARG A 154 -26.48 4.79 4.30
CA ARG A 154 -26.21 4.76 5.76
C ARG A 154 -24.88 4.14 6.18
N SER A 155 -23.80 4.29 5.40
CA SER A 155 -22.51 3.71 5.76
C SER A 155 -21.88 4.62 6.80
N SER A 156 -22.16 4.30 8.07
CA SER A 156 -21.51 4.96 9.19
C SER A 156 -20.05 4.54 9.23
N PHE A 157 -19.15 5.51 9.39
CA PHE A 157 -17.73 5.24 9.57
C PHE A 157 -17.53 4.34 10.80
N SER A 158 -16.94 3.17 10.58
CA SER A 158 -16.72 2.12 11.57
C SER A 158 -15.28 1.62 11.50
N ARG A 159 -14.88 0.75 12.44
CA ARG A 159 -13.55 0.11 12.42
C ARG A 159 -13.31 -0.75 11.18
N ALA A 160 -14.36 -1.19 10.50
CA ALA A 160 -14.28 -1.98 9.27
C ALA A 160 -14.25 -1.13 8.00
N THR A 161 -14.41 0.20 8.11
CA THR A 161 -14.36 1.09 6.94
C THR A 161 -12.98 1.02 6.28
N PRO A 162 -12.89 0.65 5.00
CA PRO A 162 -11.62 0.60 4.28
C PRO A 162 -11.05 2.01 4.13
N ILE A 163 -9.80 2.19 4.54
CA ILE A 163 -9.01 3.41 4.34
C ILE A 163 -7.57 3.03 3.98
N THR A 164 -6.88 3.96 3.36
CA THR A 164 -5.44 3.89 3.07
C THR A 164 -4.75 5.13 3.65
N MET A 165 -3.47 4.98 3.97
CA MET A 165 -2.57 6.10 4.28
C MET A 165 -1.77 6.39 3.03
N VAL A 166 -1.70 7.65 2.61
CA VAL A 166 -1.05 8.02 1.35
C VAL A 166 -0.19 9.26 1.56
N LEU A 167 0.92 9.33 0.83
CA LEU A 167 1.71 10.55 0.77
C LEU A 167 0.92 11.60 0.00
N ARG A 168 1.03 12.86 0.44
CA ARG A 168 0.35 13.97 -0.24
C ARG A 168 0.80 14.12 -1.69
N ASP A 169 2.08 13.96 -1.95
CA ASP A 169 2.67 14.05 -3.29
C ASP A 169 2.19 12.91 -4.22
N SER A 170 1.68 11.82 -3.64
CA SER A 170 1.11 10.70 -4.39
C SER A 170 -0.38 10.84 -4.68
N LEU A 171 -1.06 11.81 -4.05
CA LEU A 171 -2.52 11.88 -4.06
C LEU A 171 -3.09 12.00 -5.47
N ASP A 172 -2.42 12.77 -6.33
CA ASP A 172 -2.87 13.09 -7.69
C ASP A 172 -3.00 11.85 -8.58
N TRP A 173 -2.03 10.94 -8.53
CA TRP A 173 -2.10 9.69 -9.29
C TRP A 173 -2.86 8.58 -8.56
N ILE A 174 -3.03 8.67 -7.24
CA ILE A 174 -3.84 7.71 -6.47
C ILE A 174 -5.34 7.93 -6.72
N LEU A 175 -5.81 9.18 -6.72
CA LEU A 175 -7.22 9.51 -6.99
C LEU A 175 -7.50 9.64 -8.48
N GLY A 176 -6.58 10.23 -9.25
CA GLY A 176 -6.77 10.49 -10.68
C GLY A 176 -7.77 11.59 -10.99
N PRO A 177 -8.26 11.66 -12.24
CA PRO A 177 -9.16 12.72 -12.71
C PRO A 177 -10.61 12.55 -12.26
N ASN A 178 -10.93 11.50 -11.49
CA ASN A 178 -12.30 11.25 -11.03
C ASN A 178 -12.69 12.34 -10.03
N GLY A 179 -13.45 13.32 -10.51
CA GLY A 179 -14.00 14.40 -9.71
C GLY A 179 -14.94 13.87 -8.64
N GLN A 180 -15.05 14.61 -7.53
CA GLN A 180 -16.09 14.36 -6.55
C GLN A 180 -17.43 14.83 -7.11
N ASP A 181 -18.11 13.97 -7.89
CA ASP A 181 -19.47 14.29 -8.29
C ASP A 181 -20.34 14.38 -7.03
N ALA A 182 -20.80 15.61 -6.77
CA ALA A 182 -21.81 15.90 -5.76
C ALA A 182 -23.20 15.39 -6.19
N GLU A 183 -23.31 14.84 -7.40
CA GLU A 183 -24.52 14.20 -7.91
C GLU A 183 -24.94 13.06 -6.96
N GLY A 184 -26.15 13.18 -6.42
CA GLY A 184 -26.72 12.22 -5.46
C GLY A 184 -26.51 12.56 -3.97
N LEU A 185 -25.73 13.58 -3.63
CA LEU A 185 -25.65 14.07 -2.24
C LEU A 185 -26.89 14.89 -1.87
N THR A 186 -27.40 14.70 -0.65
CA THR A 186 -28.56 15.42 -0.12
C THR A 186 -28.34 15.83 1.34
N GLY A 187 -29.11 16.83 1.79
CA GLY A 187 -29.10 17.29 3.18
C GLY A 187 -27.73 17.80 3.66
N ALA A 188 -27.36 17.44 4.89
CA ALA A 188 -26.13 17.89 5.54
C ALA A 188 -24.87 17.52 4.75
N ALA A 189 -24.83 16.34 4.11
CA ALA A 189 -23.67 15.91 3.34
C ALA A 189 -23.38 16.83 2.15
N LYS A 190 -24.42 17.27 1.42
CA LYS A 190 -24.28 18.21 0.30
C LYS A 190 -23.80 19.58 0.78
N GLU A 191 -24.42 20.10 1.85
CA GLU A 191 -24.06 21.42 2.40
C GLU A 191 -22.62 21.46 2.94
N VAL A 192 -22.15 20.35 3.53
CA VAL A 192 -20.75 20.20 3.98
C VAL A 192 -19.78 20.24 2.81
N VAL A 193 -20.05 19.47 1.75
CA VAL A 193 -19.20 19.48 0.54
C VAL A 193 -19.17 20.88 -0.08
N GLU A 194 -20.32 21.54 -0.26
CA GLU A 194 -20.37 22.90 -0.79
C GLU A 194 -19.62 23.92 0.09
N ALA A 195 -19.70 23.79 1.42
CA ALA A 195 -18.97 24.66 2.34
C ALA A 195 -17.45 24.46 2.20
N LEU A 196 -16.98 23.21 2.12
CA LEU A 196 -15.57 22.88 1.94
C LEU A 196 -15.05 23.28 0.55
N SER A 197 -15.83 23.10 -0.52
CA SER A 197 -15.45 23.55 -1.87
C SER A 197 -15.26 25.07 -1.94
N ARG A 198 -16.08 25.84 -1.21
CA ARG A 198 -15.99 27.32 -1.22
C ARG A 198 -14.93 27.88 -0.29
N ARG A 199 -14.70 27.25 0.87
CA ARG A 199 -13.83 27.79 1.94
C ARG A 199 -12.51 27.06 2.09
N GLY A 200 -12.34 25.91 1.45
CA GLY A 200 -11.22 25.02 1.66
C GLY A 200 -11.27 24.32 3.02
N ALA A 201 -10.10 23.83 3.45
CA ALA A 201 -9.94 23.11 4.70
C ALA A 201 -10.43 23.93 5.91
N SER A 202 -11.43 23.43 6.62
CA SER A 202 -12.17 24.17 7.65
C SER A 202 -12.33 23.37 8.94
N PHE A 203 -12.38 24.05 10.09
CA PHE A 203 -12.71 23.39 11.36
C PHE A 203 -14.20 23.09 11.45
N LEU A 204 -14.58 22.12 12.28
CA LEU A 204 -15.98 21.76 12.52
C LEU A 204 -16.85 22.97 12.89
N SER A 205 -16.33 23.89 13.72
CA SER A 205 -17.05 25.13 14.11
C SER A 205 -17.35 26.03 12.93
N ASP A 206 -16.45 26.09 11.95
CA ASP A 206 -16.58 26.97 10.79
C ASP A 206 -17.60 26.39 9.80
N ILE A 207 -17.61 25.05 9.65
CA ILE A 207 -18.60 24.33 8.83
C ILE A 207 -20.00 24.45 9.46
N VAL A 208 -20.11 24.27 10.78
CA VAL A 208 -21.38 24.49 11.51
C VAL A 208 -21.87 25.92 11.32
N SER A 209 -20.98 26.90 11.43
CA SER A 209 -21.31 28.32 11.23
C SER A 209 -21.68 28.63 9.77
N ALA A 210 -21.09 27.95 8.79
CA ALA A 210 -21.40 28.11 7.38
C ALA A 210 -22.76 27.53 6.98
N THR A 211 -23.11 26.37 7.55
CA THR A 211 -24.31 25.59 7.20
C THR A 211 -25.52 25.89 8.08
N GLN A 212 -25.31 26.52 9.25
CA GLN A 212 -26.37 26.78 10.25
C GLN A 212 -27.09 25.50 10.72
N ARG A 213 -26.43 24.34 10.66
CA ARG A 213 -26.94 23.06 11.16
C ARG A 213 -26.45 22.75 12.57
N LEU A 214 -27.08 21.76 13.21
CA LEU A 214 -26.61 21.24 14.50
C LEU A 214 -25.21 20.62 14.36
N PRO A 215 -24.31 20.78 15.35
CA PRO A 215 -22.98 20.17 15.31
C PRO A 215 -22.97 18.66 15.12
N SER A 216 -23.93 17.95 15.72
CA SER A 216 -24.10 16.50 15.58
C SER A 216 -24.37 16.07 14.14
N ASP A 217 -25.22 16.83 13.44
CA ASP A 217 -25.63 16.52 12.07
C ASP A 217 -24.45 16.71 11.11
N ILE A 218 -23.63 17.73 11.35
CA ILE A 218 -22.41 17.99 10.57
C ILE A 218 -21.35 16.93 10.86
N GLU A 219 -21.16 16.53 12.11
CA GLU A 219 -20.23 15.46 12.47
C GLU A 219 -20.63 14.12 11.83
N GLU A 220 -21.91 13.75 11.89
CA GLU A 220 -22.43 12.55 11.23
C GLU A 220 -22.26 12.61 9.70
N ALA A 221 -22.52 13.77 9.09
CA ALA A 221 -22.31 14.00 7.67
C ALA A 221 -20.84 13.87 7.27
N LEU A 222 -19.91 14.46 8.02
CA LEU A 222 -18.46 14.36 7.77
C LEU A 222 -17.97 12.92 7.84
N TRP A 223 -18.40 12.15 8.84
CA TRP A 223 -18.02 10.73 8.93
C TRP A 223 -18.65 9.88 7.83
N THR A 224 -19.88 10.18 7.42
CA THR A 224 -20.52 9.52 6.27
C THR A 224 -19.75 9.82 4.97
N LEU A 225 -19.35 11.08 4.78
CA LEU A 225 -18.54 11.50 3.63
C LEU A 225 -17.15 10.85 3.66
N ALA A 226 -16.52 10.76 4.82
CA ALA A 226 -15.22 10.09 4.99
C ALA A 226 -15.31 8.60 4.68
N ALA A 227 -16.39 7.93 5.11
CA ALA A 227 -16.64 6.52 4.79
C ALA A 227 -16.84 6.28 3.28
N SER A 228 -17.29 7.31 2.55
CA SER A 228 -17.43 7.31 1.10
C SER A 228 -16.20 7.81 0.34
N GLY A 229 -15.12 8.22 1.03
CA GLY A 229 -13.90 8.72 0.40
C GLY A 229 -14.01 10.12 -0.19
N ARG A 230 -14.88 10.99 0.34
CA ARG A 230 -15.05 12.37 -0.13
C ARG A 230 -14.36 13.43 0.73
N VAL A 231 -14.21 13.16 2.02
CA VAL A 231 -13.52 14.09 2.94
C VAL A 231 -12.45 13.36 3.72
N THR A 232 -11.45 14.12 4.14
CA THR A 232 -10.41 13.69 5.07
C THR A 232 -10.27 14.73 6.19
N VAL A 233 -9.49 14.38 7.21
CA VAL A 233 -9.19 15.24 8.35
C VAL A 233 -7.71 15.14 8.70
N ASP A 234 -7.07 16.31 8.86
CA ASP A 234 -5.60 16.46 8.99
C ASP A 234 -4.99 15.67 10.17
N GLY A 235 -5.77 15.29 11.18
CA GLY A 235 -5.27 14.61 12.37
C GLY A 235 -5.87 13.21 12.55
N VAL A 236 -5.00 12.21 12.68
CA VAL A 236 -5.39 10.82 12.99
C VAL A 236 -5.98 10.70 14.40
N GLU A 237 -5.72 11.66 15.29
CA GLU A 237 -6.38 11.72 16.59
C GLU A 237 -7.93 11.78 16.48
N ALA A 238 -8.48 12.48 15.49
CA ALA A 238 -9.93 12.49 15.26
C ALA A 238 -10.45 11.09 14.86
N LEU A 239 -9.68 10.37 14.04
CA LEU A 239 -9.96 8.99 13.66
C LEU A 239 -9.90 8.06 14.88
N ARG A 240 -8.86 8.15 15.72
CA ARG A 240 -8.74 7.34 16.95
C ARG A 240 -9.92 7.57 17.89
N GLN A 241 -10.30 8.84 18.10
CA GLN A 241 -11.46 9.21 18.93
C GLN A 241 -12.76 8.60 18.39
N ARG A 242 -13.00 8.68 17.06
CA ARG A 242 -14.17 8.08 16.43
C ARG A 242 -14.23 6.56 16.58
N LEU A 243 -13.07 5.89 16.50
CA LEU A 243 -12.97 4.43 16.58
C LEU A 243 -12.99 3.88 18.03
N GLY A 244 -13.23 4.74 19.02
CA GLY A 244 -13.27 4.38 20.45
C GLY A 244 -11.89 4.21 21.09
N GLY A 245 -10.82 4.57 20.37
CA GLY A 245 -9.47 4.62 20.91
C GLY A 245 -9.34 5.84 21.81
N THR A 246 -9.43 5.64 23.13
CA THR A 246 -8.83 6.62 24.04
C THR A 246 -7.36 6.69 23.69
N ALA A 247 -6.88 7.84 23.21
CA ALA A 247 -5.45 8.11 23.04
C ALA A 247 -4.76 7.59 24.30
N ARG A 248 -3.95 6.54 24.15
CA ARG A 248 -3.33 5.80 25.25
C ARG A 248 -2.30 6.74 25.86
N ARG A 249 -2.77 7.68 26.69
CA ARG A 249 -1.94 8.67 27.35
C ARG A 249 -0.89 7.91 28.15
N PRO A 250 0.39 8.29 28.08
CA PRO A 250 1.39 7.73 28.97
C PRO A 250 0.90 7.95 30.40
N ARG A 251 0.70 6.85 31.13
CA ARG A 251 0.42 6.89 32.56
C ARG A 251 1.66 7.46 33.23
N ARG A 252 1.70 8.78 33.37
CA ARG A 252 2.71 9.46 34.17
C ARG A 252 2.44 9.06 35.62
N ASN A 253 3.22 8.11 36.12
CA ASN A 253 3.25 7.74 37.53
C ASN A 253 3.60 8.99 38.35
N GLY A 254 2.60 9.55 39.00
CA GLY A 254 2.74 10.70 39.87
C GLY A 254 1.48 10.82 40.69
N ARG A 255 1.55 10.34 41.95
CA ARG A 255 0.67 10.80 43.02
C ARG A 255 0.74 12.32 43.00
N ASP A 256 -0.37 12.99 42.68
CA ASP A 256 -0.80 14.17 43.45
C ASP A 256 -2.17 14.70 43.00
N ASN A 257 -2.91 15.08 44.05
CA ASN A 257 -4.05 15.98 44.15
C ASN A 257 -5.42 15.62 43.54
N ARG A 258 -6.32 15.31 44.49
CA ARG A 258 -7.76 15.58 44.44
C ARG A 258 -7.98 17.09 44.27
N GLY A 259 -8.61 17.48 43.18
CA GLY A 259 -9.07 18.86 42.99
C GLY A 259 -9.33 19.17 41.53
N ASN A 260 -10.62 19.29 41.17
CA ASN A 260 -11.09 19.94 39.95
C ASN A 260 -10.90 19.17 38.61
N ARG A 261 -11.69 18.11 38.38
CA ARG A 261 -11.77 17.42 37.06
C ARG A 261 -13.10 17.63 36.33
N ARG A 262 -13.73 18.81 36.47
CA ARG A 262 -14.91 19.20 35.67
C ARG A 262 -14.63 20.32 34.65
N SER A 263 -13.37 20.62 34.32
CA SER A 263 -13.05 21.69 33.36
C SER A 263 -11.83 21.38 32.48
N GLY A 264 -11.91 20.34 31.65
CA GLY A 264 -10.84 20.03 30.70
C GLY A 264 -11.18 19.10 29.54
N LEU A 265 -12.31 18.40 29.60
CA LEU A 265 -12.74 17.50 28.51
C LEU A 265 -13.45 18.26 27.37
N ASP A 266 -14.12 19.37 27.67
CA ASP A 266 -14.88 20.17 26.68
C ASP A 266 -14.07 21.24 25.93
N ARG A 267 -12.79 21.46 26.31
CA ARG A 267 -11.98 22.58 25.80
C ARG A 267 -10.87 22.20 24.82
N ARG A 268 -10.81 20.93 24.40
CA ARG A 268 -9.96 20.50 23.28
C ARG A 268 -10.82 20.00 22.13
N ARG A 269 -11.69 20.88 21.60
CA ARG A 269 -12.25 20.68 20.26
C ARG A 269 -11.06 20.60 19.30
N GLY A 270 -10.98 19.52 18.54
CA GLY A 270 -9.76 19.04 17.88
C GLY A 270 -9.04 20.09 17.02
N TYR A 271 -7.71 19.98 16.98
CA TYR A 271 -6.82 20.79 16.13
C TYR A 271 -6.88 20.40 14.65
N SER A 272 -7.90 19.67 14.22
CA SER A 272 -7.94 19.05 12.90
C SER A 272 -8.96 19.74 12.01
N ARG A 273 -8.52 20.11 10.81
CA ARG A 273 -9.38 20.65 9.77
C ARG A 273 -9.89 19.52 8.89
N TRP A 274 -11.13 19.65 8.47
CA TRP A 274 -11.72 18.79 7.46
C TRP A 274 -11.52 19.41 6.09
N SER A 275 -11.22 18.58 5.10
CA SER A 275 -10.97 18.99 3.72
C SER A 275 -11.58 17.96 2.77
N LEU A 276 -11.82 18.39 1.52
CA LEU A 276 -12.17 17.46 0.46
C LEU A 276 -10.97 16.55 0.17
N LEU A 277 -11.22 15.26 -0.05
CA LEU A 277 -10.24 14.32 -0.55
C LEU A 277 -10.21 14.37 -2.08
N GLU A 278 -9.47 15.32 -2.63
CA GLU A 278 -9.40 15.59 -4.07
C GLU A 278 -7.95 15.69 -4.56
N SER A 279 -7.74 15.36 -5.83
CA SER A 279 -6.48 15.61 -6.53
C SER A 279 -6.33 17.09 -6.84
N PHE A 280 -5.12 17.61 -6.73
CA PHE A 280 -4.80 18.99 -7.07
C PHE A 280 -4.45 19.12 -8.56
N ASP A 281 -3.59 18.24 -9.06
CA ASP A 281 -3.21 18.16 -10.48
C ASP A 281 -3.33 16.70 -10.96
N PRO A 282 -4.56 16.22 -11.24
CA PRO A 282 -4.81 14.81 -11.51
C PRO A 282 -4.00 14.28 -12.69
N VAL A 283 -3.38 13.11 -12.49
CA VAL A 283 -2.67 12.41 -13.55
C VAL A 283 -3.67 11.60 -14.39
N ASP A 284 -3.78 11.90 -15.68
CA ASP A 284 -4.66 11.17 -16.61
C ASP A 284 -4.27 9.68 -16.73
N ASP A 285 -3.01 9.41 -17.10
CA ASP A 285 -2.48 8.05 -17.22
C ASP A 285 -1.75 7.64 -15.94
N ARG A 286 -2.51 7.07 -14.99
CA ARG A 286 -1.96 6.59 -13.71
C ARG A 286 -1.35 5.18 -13.80
N SER A 287 -1.29 4.59 -14.99
CA SER A 287 -0.87 3.18 -15.14
C SER A 287 0.59 2.94 -14.75
N GLU A 288 1.50 3.87 -15.08
CA GLU A 288 2.92 3.80 -14.68
C GLU A 288 3.13 3.96 -13.17
N PRO A 289 2.64 5.02 -12.49
CA PRO A 289 2.83 5.15 -11.05
C PRO A 289 2.17 4.02 -10.26
N ILE A 290 1.03 3.48 -10.71
CA ILE A 290 0.39 2.34 -10.05
C ILE A 290 1.21 1.06 -10.26
N ALA A 291 1.73 0.81 -11.47
CA ALA A 291 2.61 -0.33 -11.70
C ALA A 291 3.86 -0.26 -10.80
N ARG A 292 4.44 0.93 -10.63
CA ARG A 292 5.56 1.16 -9.70
C ARG A 292 5.17 0.91 -8.25
N GLN A 293 4.05 1.48 -7.78
CA GLN A 293 3.57 1.26 -6.42
C GLN A 293 3.37 -0.23 -6.11
N LEU A 294 2.83 -1.01 -7.04
CA LEU A 294 2.63 -2.45 -6.87
C LEU A 294 3.97 -3.20 -6.81
N LEU A 295 4.94 -2.80 -7.63
CA LEU A 295 6.30 -3.32 -7.60
C LEU A 295 7.02 -2.96 -6.30
N ASP A 296 6.90 -1.72 -5.82
CA ASP A 296 7.51 -1.28 -4.55
C ASP A 296 6.90 -2.04 -3.37
N ARG A 297 5.58 -2.29 -3.40
CA ARG A 297 4.88 -3.00 -2.33
C ARG A 297 5.22 -4.48 -2.25
N TYR A 298 5.29 -5.16 -3.39
CA TYR A 298 5.42 -6.62 -3.41
C TYR A 298 6.78 -7.13 -3.88
N GLY A 299 7.60 -6.29 -4.48
CA GLY A 299 8.89 -6.64 -5.11
C GLY A 299 8.73 -7.45 -6.40
N VAL A 300 7.85 -8.46 -6.38
CA VAL A 300 7.45 -9.30 -7.50
C VAL A 300 5.93 -9.28 -7.62
N ILE A 301 5.40 -9.04 -8.81
CA ILE A 301 3.95 -8.97 -9.07
C ILE A 301 3.51 -9.96 -10.16
N PHE A 302 2.31 -10.49 -9.97
CA PHE A 302 1.58 -11.38 -10.86
C PHE A 302 0.07 -11.30 -10.57
N PRO A 303 -0.82 -11.72 -11.49
CA PRO A 303 -2.25 -11.42 -11.42
C PRO A 303 -2.92 -11.80 -10.09
N GLU A 304 -2.63 -12.99 -9.58
CA GLU A 304 -3.27 -13.56 -8.39
C GLU A 304 -2.95 -12.75 -7.12
N LEU A 305 -1.78 -12.12 -7.07
CA LEU A 305 -1.34 -11.31 -5.93
C LEU A 305 -2.19 -10.04 -5.76
N LEU A 306 -2.76 -9.53 -6.85
CA LEU A 306 -3.56 -8.31 -6.87
C LEU A 306 -5.01 -8.53 -6.43
N ALA A 307 -5.39 -9.75 -6.04
CA ALA A 307 -6.76 -10.10 -5.66
C ALA A 307 -7.30 -9.33 -4.45
N ARG A 308 -6.44 -8.62 -3.71
CA ARG A 308 -6.77 -7.83 -2.52
C ARG A 308 -6.51 -6.34 -2.69
N ASP A 309 -6.01 -5.92 -3.84
CA ASP A 309 -5.65 -4.54 -4.08
C ASP A 309 -6.88 -3.69 -4.41
N ALA A 310 -6.91 -2.46 -3.89
CA ALA A 310 -7.97 -1.50 -4.19
C ALA A 310 -7.68 -0.69 -5.47
N LEU A 311 -6.42 -0.67 -5.93
CA LEU A 311 -6.02 0.00 -7.16
C LEU A 311 -6.62 -0.77 -8.35
N THR A 312 -7.70 -0.23 -8.90
CA THR A 312 -8.54 -0.91 -9.91
C THR A 312 -7.87 -0.84 -11.28
N TYR A 313 -6.82 -1.64 -11.49
CA TYR A 313 -6.16 -1.78 -12.79
C TYR A 313 -6.29 -3.20 -13.29
N ARG A 314 -6.78 -3.34 -14.53
CA ARG A 314 -6.82 -4.64 -15.18
C ARG A 314 -5.39 -5.08 -15.46
N TRP A 315 -5.05 -6.32 -15.12
CA TRP A 315 -3.71 -6.88 -15.34
C TRP A 315 -3.18 -6.66 -16.77
N ARG A 316 -4.05 -6.82 -17.77
CA ARG A 316 -3.73 -6.57 -19.18
C ARG A 316 -3.17 -5.18 -19.47
N ASP A 317 -3.59 -4.16 -18.74
CA ASP A 317 -3.18 -2.78 -18.93
C ASP A 317 -1.86 -2.53 -18.19
N LEU A 318 -1.68 -3.11 -17.00
CA LEU A 318 -0.41 -3.12 -16.28
C LEU A 318 0.71 -3.80 -17.10
N VAL A 319 0.45 -4.94 -17.74
CA VAL A 319 1.45 -5.66 -18.55
C VAL A 319 2.06 -4.79 -19.65
N ARG A 320 1.29 -3.87 -20.25
CA ARG A 320 1.80 -2.97 -21.30
C ARG A 320 2.85 -2.02 -20.75
N VAL A 321 2.61 -1.48 -19.56
CA VAL A 321 3.52 -0.60 -18.84
C VAL A 321 4.73 -1.39 -18.34
N LEU A 322 4.50 -2.54 -17.71
CA LEU A 322 5.57 -3.38 -17.16
C LEU A 322 6.56 -3.83 -18.25
N ARG A 323 6.07 -4.19 -19.45
CA ARG A 323 6.96 -4.48 -20.59
C ARG A 323 7.74 -3.26 -21.06
N ARG A 324 7.18 -2.05 -20.94
CA ARG A 324 7.90 -0.80 -21.23
C ARG A 324 8.99 -0.55 -20.20
N LEU A 325 8.69 -0.73 -18.92
CA LEU A 325 9.67 -0.62 -17.82
C LEU A 325 10.79 -1.65 -17.97
N GLU A 326 10.46 -2.88 -18.36
CA GLU A 326 11.46 -3.93 -18.62
C GLU A 326 12.34 -3.59 -19.84
N ALA A 327 11.74 -3.05 -20.91
CA ALA A 327 12.49 -2.59 -22.07
C ALA A 327 13.44 -1.42 -21.74
N ARG A 328 13.10 -0.59 -20.75
CA ARG A 328 14.00 0.43 -20.19
C ARG A 328 15.07 -0.16 -19.26
N GLY A 329 14.98 -1.45 -18.93
CA GLY A 329 15.90 -2.14 -18.03
C GLY A 329 15.65 -1.87 -16.54
N GLU A 330 14.55 -1.20 -16.21
CA GLU A 330 14.21 -0.83 -14.83
C GLU A 330 13.69 -2.03 -14.02
N ILE A 331 13.05 -2.99 -14.70
CA ILE A 331 12.49 -4.19 -14.06
C ILE A 331 12.86 -5.44 -14.86
N ARG A 332 12.60 -6.61 -14.27
CA ARG A 332 12.81 -7.92 -14.90
C ARG A 332 11.47 -8.63 -15.10
N GLY A 333 11.17 -9.05 -16.32
CA GLY A 333 10.12 -10.05 -16.57
C GLY A 333 10.67 -11.46 -16.36
N GLY A 334 9.82 -12.41 -16.01
CA GLY A 334 10.23 -13.80 -15.84
C GLY A 334 9.20 -14.66 -15.13
N ARG A 335 9.66 -15.80 -14.61
CA ARG A 335 8.92 -16.66 -13.68
C ARG A 335 9.70 -16.73 -12.37
N PHE A 336 9.34 -15.88 -11.42
CA PHE A 336 10.04 -15.76 -10.14
C PHE A 336 9.46 -16.68 -9.07
N VAL A 337 8.14 -16.93 -9.10
CA VAL A 337 7.43 -17.79 -8.15
C VAL A 337 6.80 -18.96 -8.90
N SER A 338 7.06 -20.19 -8.42
CA SER A 338 6.49 -21.41 -9.00
C SER A 338 5.02 -21.60 -8.60
N GLY A 339 4.27 -22.38 -9.39
CA GLY A 339 2.85 -22.66 -9.12
C GLY A 339 1.87 -21.63 -9.70
N PHE A 340 2.35 -20.50 -10.22
CA PHE A 340 1.51 -19.47 -10.88
C PHE A 340 1.74 -19.45 -12.39
N ILE A 341 0.67 -19.20 -13.13
CA ILE A 341 0.70 -19.16 -14.59
C ILE A 341 0.80 -17.70 -15.04
N GLY A 342 1.54 -17.47 -16.12
CA GLY A 342 1.62 -16.16 -16.76
C GLY A 342 2.97 -15.49 -16.56
N GLU A 343 3.01 -14.23 -16.99
CA GLU A 343 4.17 -13.37 -16.93
C GLU A 343 4.22 -12.71 -15.55
N GLN A 344 5.39 -12.74 -14.91
CA GLN A 344 5.64 -12.08 -13.64
C GLN A 344 6.69 -10.99 -13.86
N PHE A 345 6.64 -9.95 -13.04
CA PHE A 345 7.56 -8.82 -13.12
C PHE A 345 8.13 -8.52 -11.74
N ALA A 346 9.41 -8.17 -11.68
CA ALA A 346 10.10 -7.93 -10.42
C ALA A 346 11.08 -6.75 -10.52
N LEU A 347 11.25 -6.04 -9.40
CA LEU A 347 12.35 -5.09 -9.22
C LEU A 347 13.69 -5.84 -9.15
N PRO A 348 14.78 -5.30 -9.72
CA PRO A 348 16.10 -5.93 -9.66
C PRO A 348 16.55 -6.28 -8.23
N GLU A 349 16.40 -5.35 -7.30
CA GLU A 349 16.70 -5.53 -5.87
C GLU A 349 15.81 -6.58 -5.20
N ALA A 350 14.54 -6.69 -5.63
CA ALA A 350 13.63 -7.73 -5.14
C ALA A 350 14.11 -9.12 -5.60
N VAL A 351 14.61 -9.25 -6.83
CA VAL A 351 15.18 -10.51 -7.33
C VAL A 351 16.42 -10.92 -6.52
N GLU A 352 17.28 -9.97 -6.16
CA GLU A 352 18.45 -10.23 -5.33
C GLU A 352 18.07 -10.70 -3.93
N LEU A 353 17.13 -10.02 -3.28
CA LEU A 353 16.67 -10.43 -1.95
C LEU A 353 15.92 -11.76 -2.00
N LEU A 354 15.09 -12.00 -3.02
CA LEU A 354 14.40 -13.28 -3.22
C LEU A 354 15.38 -14.45 -3.32
N ARG A 355 16.50 -14.27 -4.05
CA ARG A 355 17.59 -15.25 -4.14
C ARG A 355 18.27 -15.47 -2.79
N LYS A 356 18.53 -14.40 -2.02
CA LYS A 356 19.10 -14.51 -0.67
C LYS A 356 18.17 -15.28 0.26
N THR A 357 16.88 -14.97 0.28
CA THR A 357 15.88 -15.64 1.12
C THR A 357 15.72 -17.11 0.76
N ARG A 358 15.76 -17.45 -0.53
CA ARG A 358 15.71 -18.85 -0.99
C ARG A 358 16.88 -19.67 -0.44
N ASN A 359 18.08 -19.09 -0.40
CA ASN A 359 19.29 -19.77 0.02
C ASN A 359 19.47 -19.77 1.55
N ALA A 360 18.65 -19.00 2.29
CA ALA A 360 18.69 -18.97 3.75
C ALA A 360 17.86 -20.13 4.33
N ASP A 361 18.43 -20.84 5.29
CA ASP A 361 17.71 -21.90 5.99
C ASP A 361 16.47 -21.35 6.71
N PRO A 362 15.37 -22.11 6.77
CA PRO A 362 14.22 -21.77 7.60
C PRO A 362 14.64 -21.71 9.08
N ASP A 363 14.26 -20.65 9.78
CA ASP A 363 14.60 -20.46 11.20
C ASP A 363 13.50 -20.95 12.15
N GLY A 364 12.37 -21.43 11.60
CA GLY A 364 11.25 -21.93 12.37
C GLY A 364 10.45 -20.83 13.07
N SER A 365 10.69 -19.56 12.74
CA SER A 365 10.02 -18.42 13.36
C SER A 365 8.52 -18.39 13.05
N PHE A 366 7.73 -18.00 14.05
CA PHE A 366 6.29 -17.79 13.92
C PHE A 366 5.99 -16.31 13.88
N ILE A 367 5.41 -15.84 12.78
CA ILE A 367 5.05 -14.44 12.59
C ILE A 367 3.54 -14.31 12.50
N ALA A 368 2.96 -13.59 13.47
CA ALA A 368 1.54 -13.27 13.48
C ALA A 368 1.27 -12.02 12.63
N LEU A 369 0.30 -12.12 11.72
CA LEU A 369 -0.14 -11.08 10.81
C LEU A 369 -1.59 -10.72 11.08
N SER A 370 -1.96 -9.47 10.83
CA SER A 370 -3.36 -9.08 10.75
C SER A 370 -4.00 -9.67 9.51
N ALA A 371 -5.24 -10.12 9.60
CA ALA A 371 -6.00 -10.49 8.42
C ALA A 371 -6.34 -9.28 7.52
N CYS A 372 -6.24 -8.06 8.04
CA CYS A 372 -6.37 -6.80 7.30
C CYS A 372 -5.05 -6.32 6.67
N ASP A 373 -3.95 -7.06 6.84
CA ASP A 373 -2.65 -6.77 6.24
C ASP A 373 -2.61 -7.15 4.75
N PRO A 374 -1.87 -6.42 3.89
CA PRO A 374 -1.60 -6.84 2.51
C PRO A 374 -0.90 -8.21 2.41
N LEU A 375 -0.19 -8.64 3.45
CA LEU A 375 0.44 -9.96 3.53
C LEU A 375 -0.50 -11.09 3.93
N ASN A 376 -1.81 -10.82 4.14
CA ASN A 376 -2.81 -11.88 4.23
C ASN A 376 -3.04 -12.52 2.85
N LEU A 377 -2.11 -13.39 2.45
CA LEU A 377 -2.08 -14.11 1.18
C LEU A 377 -2.46 -15.61 1.34
N ALA A 378 -3.02 -15.98 2.50
CA ALA A 378 -3.55 -17.31 2.75
C ALA A 378 -4.68 -17.62 1.74
N GLY A 379 -4.61 -18.79 1.10
CA GLY A 379 -5.55 -19.18 0.03
C GLY A 379 -5.42 -18.36 -1.27
N ILE A 380 -4.38 -17.51 -1.38
CA ILE A 380 -3.98 -16.83 -2.62
C ILE A 380 -2.69 -17.46 -3.14
N ILE A 381 -1.63 -17.41 -2.33
CA ILE A 381 -0.34 -18.01 -2.68
C ILE A 381 -0.10 -19.37 -2.02
N SER A 382 -0.83 -19.65 -0.93
CA SER A 382 -0.83 -20.93 -0.25
C SER A 382 -2.09 -21.74 -0.61
N PRO A 383 -2.05 -23.08 -0.52
CA PRO A 383 -3.26 -23.89 -0.48
C PRO A 383 -4.17 -23.50 0.70
N GLY A 384 -5.44 -23.88 0.64
CA GLY A 384 -6.44 -23.65 1.70
C GLY A 384 -7.46 -22.57 1.37
N HIS A 385 -8.35 -22.28 2.33
CA HIS A 385 -9.33 -21.19 2.18
C HIS A 385 -8.68 -19.83 2.46
N ARG A 386 -9.33 -18.77 1.98
CA ARG A 386 -8.89 -17.39 2.23
C ARG A 386 -9.32 -16.94 3.63
N VAL A 387 -8.37 -16.43 4.41
CA VAL A 387 -8.64 -15.87 5.73
C VAL A 387 -9.39 -14.53 5.58
N PRO A 388 -10.60 -14.37 6.13
CA PRO A 388 -11.38 -13.14 5.99
C PRO A 388 -10.71 -11.92 6.64
N SER A 389 -10.70 -10.80 5.93
CA SER A 389 -10.07 -9.53 6.35
C SER A 389 -10.95 -8.71 7.25
N VAL A 390 -11.15 -9.22 8.44
CA VAL A 390 -11.92 -8.58 9.50
C VAL A 390 -10.94 -8.13 10.59
N VAL A 391 -11.20 -6.96 11.17
CA VAL A 391 -10.41 -6.43 12.30
C VAL A 391 -10.33 -7.47 13.41
N ARG A 392 -9.16 -7.62 14.04
CA ARG A 392 -8.82 -8.66 15.05
C ARG A 392 -8.65 -10.09 14.53
N ASN A 393 -9.08 -10.41 13.30
CA ASN A 393 -8.69 -11.68 12.71
C ASN A 393 -7.19 -11.64 12.45
N ARG A 394 -6.52 -12.77 12.68
CA ARG A 394 -5.07 -12.90 12.58
C ARG A 394 -4.71 -14.22 11.92
N LEU A 395 -3.55 -14.29 11.29
CA LEU A 395 -2.97 -15.54 10.82
C LEU A 395 -1.53 -15.64 11.30
N VAL A 396 -1.07 -16.86 11.57
CA VAL A 396 0.33 -17.12 11.91
C VAL A 396 0.97 -17.88 10.76
N VAL A 397 2.11 -17.37 10.34
CA VAL A 397 2.94 -17.92 9.28
C VAL A 397 4.23 -18.44 9.92
N ARG A 398 4.64 -19.65 9.52
CA ARG A 398 5.93 -20.23 9.88
C ARG A 398 6.70 -20.57 8.63
N ASP A 399 7.91 -20.06 8.49
CA ASP A 399 8.77 -20.27 7.31
C ASP A 399 8.04 -20.00 5.96
N GLY A 400 7.12 -19.03 5.96
CA GLY A 400 6.32 -18.66 4.80
C GLY A 400 5.09 -19.53 4.54
N LEU A 401 4.80 -20.51 5.39
CA LEU A 401 3.57 -21.31 5.34
C LEU A 401 2.55 -20.82 6.38
N PRO A 402 1.32 -20.47 5.97
CA PRO A 402 0.24 -20.20 6.92
C PRO A 402 -0.12 -21.47 7.70
N ILE A 403 -0.01 -21.42 9.03
CA ILE A 403 -0.22 -22.59 9.89
C ILE A 403 -1.64 -22.61 10.47
N ALA A 404 -2.07 -21.49 11.03
CA ALA A 404 -3.37 -21.33 11.65
C ALA A 404 -3.83 -19.87 11.58
N SER A 405 -5.12 -19.65 11.75
CA SER A 405 -5.72 -18.32 11.86
C SER A 405 -6.66 -18.23 13.04
N MET A 406 -6.86 -17.02 13.54
CA MET A 406 -7.89 -16.65 14.48
C MET A 406 -8.99 -15.92 13.70
N GLU A 407 -10.14 -16.57 13.54
CA GLU A 407 -11.29 -16.05 12.79
C GLU A 407 -12.47 -15.90 13.73
N ASN A 408 -12.90 -14.65 13.97
CA ASN A 408 -14.03 -14.32 14.87
C ASN A 408 -13.91 -14.96 16.27
N GLY A 409 -12.69 -15.12 16.78
CA GLY A 409 -12.40 -15.71 18.09
C GLY A 409 -12.21 -17.23 18.10
N SER A 410 -12.37 -17.90 16.96
CA SER A 410 -12.11 -19.33 16.80
C SER A 410 -10.79 -19.56 16.07
N ILE A 411 -10.03 -20.57 16.51
CA ILE A 411 -8.81 -21.00 15.81
C ILE A 411 -9.20 -21.93 14.66
N VAL A 412 -8.69 -21.62 13.47
CA VAL A 412 -8.87 -22.43 12.26
C VAL A 412 -7.51 -22.88 11.77
N GLU A 413 -7.32 -24.18 11.65
CA GLU A 413 -6.08 -24.79 11.14
C GLU A 413 -6.00 -24.62 9.62
N LEU A 414 -4.88 -24.11 9.12
CA LEU A 414 -4.65 -23.85 7.69
C LEU A 414 -3.71 -24.87 7.06
N ALA A 415 -2.86 -25.52 7.87
CA ALA A 415 -1.94 -26.55 7.44
C ALA A 415 -1.98 -27.76 8.39
N ASN A 416 -1.78 -28.96 7.83
CA ASN A 416 -1.59 -30.17 8.61
C ASN A 416 -0.12 -30.26 9.05
N VAL A 417 0.16 -29.95 10.31
CA VAL A 417 1.50 -29.92 10.91
C VAL A 417 1.53 -30.68 12.23
N ASP A 418 2.73 -30.96 12.73
CA ASP A 418 2.89 -31.64 14.01
C ASP A 418 2.18 -30.89 15.15
N PRO A 419 1.60 -31.60 16.13
CA PRO A 419 0.86 -30.98 17.24
C PRO A 419 1.66 -29.91 18.00
N GLU A 420 2.97 -30.10 18.16
CA GLU A 420 3.86 -29.13 18.83
C GLU A 420 3.96 -27.81 18.06
N ILE A 421 4.06 -27.87 16.73
CA ILE A 421 4.08 -26.68 15.86
C ILE A 421 2.73 -25.97 15.93
N MET A 422 1.63 -26.74 15.95
CA MET A 422 0.29 -26.18 16.06
C MET A 422 0.07 -25.47 17.41
N ASP A 423 0.56 -26.04 18.50
CA ASP A 423 0.44 -25.41 19.83
C ASP A 423 1.26 -24.11 19.93
N GLN A 424 2.46 -24.08 19.35
CA GLN A 424 3.23 -22.83 19.22
C GLN A 424 2.51 -21.78 18.34
N ALA A 425 1.88 -22.20 17.24
CA ALA A 425 1.09 -21.30 16.40
C ALA A 425 -0.11 -20.70 17.17
N LYS A 426 -0.79 -21.50 18.00
CA LYS A 426 -1.89 -21.03 18.86
C LYS A 426 -1.41 -20.00 19.88
N ILE A 427 -0.24 -20.20 20.48
CA ILE A 427 0.39 -19.23 21.38
C ILE A 427 0.67 -17.92 20.64
N ALA A 428 1.28 -17.97 19.46
CA ALA A 428 1.55 -16.79 18.65
C ALA A 428 0.26 -16.04 18.25
N LEU A 429 -0.82 -16.74 17.94
CA LEU A 429 -2.14 -16.15 17.67
C LEU A 429 -2.79 -15.49 18.90
N SER A 430 -2.45 -15.93 20.12
CA SER A 430 -3.04 -15.36 21.34
C SER A 430 -2.49 -13.96 21.63
N VAL A 431 -1.22 -13.70 21.29
CA VAL A 431 -0.56 -12.42 21.53
C VAL A 431 -1.07 -11.35 20.56
N PRO A 432 -1.66 -10.24 21.04
CA PRO A 432 -2.06 -9.14 20.17
C PRO A 432 -0.85 -8.59 19.41
N ILE A 433 -1.04 -8.25 18.13
CA ILE A 433 0.04 -7.69 17.29
C ILE A 433 0.62 -6.42 17.92
N SER A 434 -0.22 -5.62 18.57
CA SER A 434 0.15 -4.43 19.35
C SER A 434 1.07 -4.69 20.55
N HIS A 435 1.31 -5.95 20.90
CA HIS A 435 2.15 -6.39 22.02
C HIS A 435 3.34 -7.28 21.58
N ALA A 436 3.52 -7.52 20.27
CA ALA A 436 4.55 -8.43 19.73
C ALA A 436 6.00 -7.87 19.77
N GLY A 437 6.28 -6.88 20.62
CA GLY A 437 7.60 -6.26 20.81
C GLY A 437 8.09 -6.26 22.26
N ASP A 438 7.27 -6.67 23.23
CA ASP A 438 7.75 -6.92 24.60
C ASP A 438 8.36 -8.33 24.66
N PRO A 439 9.64 -8.48 25.02
CA PRO A 439 10.26 -9.80 25.14
C PRO A 439 9.46 -10.66 26.13
N MET A 440 9.30 -11.94 25.77
CA MET A 440 8.61 -13.02 26.51
C MET A 440 9.21 -13.36 27.90
N ASP A 441 9.77 -12.39 28.61
CA ASP A 441 10.41 -12.57 29.93
C ASP A 441 9.54 -12.08 31.10
N ARG A 442 8.24 -11.85 30.88
CA ARG A 442 7.30 -11.62 31.97
C ARG A 442 6.24 -12.73 32.05
N PRO A 443 6.32 -13.63 33.04
CA PRO A 443 5.39 -14.74 33.22
C PRO A 443 3.95 -14.33 33.64
N ASP A 444 3.56 -13.06 33.49
CA ASP A 444 2.33 -12.51 34.07
C ASP A 444 1.16 -12.36 33.09
N LEU A 445 1.21 -12.95 31.89
CA LEU A 445 0.10 -12.86 30.91
C LEU A 445 -0.69 -14.15 30.69
N VAL A 446 -0.59 -15.11 31.62
CA VAL A 446 -1.57 -16.21 31.73
C VAL A 446 -2.41 -16.02 32.98
N SER A 447 -3.35 -15.08 32.94
CA SER A 447 -4.59 -15.11 33.72
C SER A 447 -5.43 -13.86 33.43
N VAL A 448 -6.52 -14.03 32.68
CA VAL A 448 -7.93 -13.73 33.01
C VAL A 448 -8.77 -13.99 31.77
#